data_AF-A0A0D2WKT3-F1
#
_entry.id   AF-A0A0D2WKT3-F1
#
_cell.length_a   1.000
_cell.length_b   1.000
_cell.length_c   1.000
_cell.angle_alpha   90.00
_cell.angle_beta   90.00
_cell.angle_gamma   90.00
#
_symmetry.space_group_name_H-M   'P 1'
#
loop_
_entity.id
_entity.type
_entity.pdbx_description
1 polymer ?
#
loop_
_entity_poly.entity_id
_entity_poly.type
_entity_poly.pdbx_seq_one_letter_code
_entity_poly.pdbx_strand_id
1 'polypeptide(L)'
;MWKCGRLTFHFSFLFSFSFCRPKTTLAIMLQSMSLRQADNVSFEFNDCLGLQAQTTVATFTSMAQLDETTSPIIDYESFNAVKECDDDPSFLESIVNDYIEQLESKKVELFDLHQKGELQQFSQVAHFLKSSSATLGVARLRYLFGKLQIFAQEGAQKDPAKVNELVLKVDPLVDEAVAKLKSEVDEAIRAASS
;
A
#
# COMPACT_ATOMS: atom_id res chain seq x y z
N MET A 1 -14.97 2.22 46.24
CA MET A 1 -14.36 3.56 46.38
C MET A 1 -13.44 3.76 45.17
N TRP A 2 -13.89 4.46 44.14
CA TRP A 2 -13.20 4.51 42.84
C TRP A 2 -12.30 5.75 42.76
N LYS A 3 -11.02 5.57 42.43
CA LYS A 3 -10.10 6.67 42.11
C LYS A 3 -10.18 6.96 40.62
N CYS A 4 -10.56 8.17 40.26
CA CYS A 4 -10.59 8.67 38.88
C CYS A 4 -9.19 9.19 38.53
N GLY A 5 -8.54 8.62 37.52
CA GLY A 5 -7.27 9.14 37.00
C GLY A 5 -7.52 10.33 36.08
N ARG A 6 -6.77 11.43 36.28
CA ARG A 6 -6.80 12.60 35.40
C ARG A 6 -5.61 12.53 34.46
N LEU A 7 -5.87 12.49 33.16
CA LEU A 7 -4.85 12.61 32.12
C LEU A 7 -4.81 14.08 31.68
N THR A 8 -3.72 14.79 31.99
CA THR A 8 -3.50 16.17 31.54
C THR A 8 -2.51 16.17 30.38
N PHE A 9 -2.98 16.49 29.18
CA PHE A 9 -2.11 16.89 28.07
C PHE A 9 -1.96 18.41 28.08
N HIS A 10 -0.72 18.89 28.05
CA HIS A 10 -0.41 20.32 27.95
C HIS A 10 -0.29 20.72 26.48
N PHE A 11 -1.43 20.75 25.79
CA PHE A 11 -1.64 21.47 24.53
C PHE A 11 -3.09 21.97 24.58
N SER A 12 -3.31 23.25 24.32
CA SER A 12 -4.57 23.95 24.56
C SER A 12 -5.75 23.43 23.71
N PHE A 13 -6.32 22.27 24.03
CA PHE A 13 -7.66 21.84 23.63
C PHE A 13 -8.15 20.77 24.63
N LEU A 14 -9.26 21.05 25.32
CA LEU A 14 -9.90 20.13 26.25
C LEU A 14 -10.82 19.17 25.48
N PHE A 15 -10.43 17.91 25.32
CA PHE A 15 -11.37 16.83 25.05
C PHE A 15 -11.56 16.00 26.33
N SER A 16 -12.81 15.94 26.82
CA SER A 16 -13.19 15.10 27.95
C SER A 16 -13.81 13.81 27.40
N PHE A 17 -13.14 12.67 27.60
CA PHE A 17 -13.74 11.36 27.36
C PHE A 17 -13.85 10.61 28.69
N SER A 18 -15.02 10.01 28.93
CA SER A 18 -15.29 9.16 30.08
C SER A 18 -15.47 7.74 29.58
N PHE A 19 -14.53 6.84 29.89
CA PHE A 19 -14.61 5.43 29.49
C PHE A 19 -15.01 4.57 30.69
N CYS A 20 -16.02 3.72 30.49
CA CYS A 20 -16.47 2.71 31.44
C CYS A 20 -16.55 1.36 30.73
N ARG A 21 -15.81 0.37 31.27
CA ARG A 21 -15.71 -1.07 30.94
C ARG A 21 -14.61 -1.55 29.98
N PRO A 22 -14.07 -2.78 30.26
CA PRO A 22 -12.91 -3.33 29.58
C PRO A 22 -13.34 -4.06 28.31
N LYS A 23 -12.45 -4.09 27.32
CA LYS A 23 -12.66 -4.53 25.93
C LYS A 23 -13.24 -3.44 25.03
N THR A 24 -12.37 -2.52 24.62
CA THR A 24 -12.58 -1.73 23.41
C THR A 24 -11.31 -1.74 22.59
N THR A 25 -11.40 -2.37 21.42
CA THR A 25 -10.47 -2.21 20.30
C THR A 25 -10.46 -0.72 19.94
N LEU A 26 -9.35 -0.03 20.18
CA LEU A 26 -9.18 1.37 19.81
C LEU A 26 -8.88 1.46 18.31
N ALA A 27 -9.90 1.62 17.49
CA ALA A 27 -9.72 2.09 16.12
C ALA A 27 -9.50 3.60 16.17
N ILE A 28 -8.23 4.04 16.09
CA ILE A 28 -7.91 5.46 15.94
C ILE A 28 -8.23 5.85 14.50
N MET A 29 -9.42 6.40 14.25
CA MET A 29 -9.69 7.14 13.02
C MET A 29 -8.97 8.49 13.11
N LEU A 30 -7.80 8.58 12.49
CA LEU A 30 -7.15 9.86 12.20
C LEU A 30 -7.89 10.52 11.01
N GLN A 31 -8.97 11.24 11.30
CA GLN A 31 -9.50 12.21 10.36
C GLN A 31 -8.61 13.45 10.38
N SER A 32 -7.83 13.58 9.32
CA SER A 32 -7.33 14.82 8.71
C SER A 32 -7.14 16.02 9.65
N MET A 33 -5.96 16.12 10.27
CA MET A 33 -5.34 17.41 10.53
C MET A 33 -3.86 17.32 10.16
N SER A 34 -3.39 18.32 9.42
CA SER A 34 -2.03 18.52 8.95
C SER A 34 -1.00 18.41 10.09
N LEU A 35 -0.51 17.19 10.34
CA LEU A 35 0.67 16.94 11.17
C LEU A 35 1.91 17.10 10.30
N ARG A 36 2.36 18.35 10.12
CA ARG A 36 3.76 18.61 9.76
C ARG A 36 4.57 18.55 11.05
N GLN A 37 5.51 17.60 11.09
CA GLN A 37 6.56 17.42 12.10
C GLN A 37 6.10 17.09 13.52
N ALA A 38 6.04 15.79 13.81
CA ALA A 38 6.28 15.26 15.15
C ALA A 38 7.18 14.03 14.99
N ASP A 39 8.45 14.17 15.32
CA ASP A 39 9.47 13.16 15.00
C ASP A 39 9.51 11.99 15.98
N ASN A 40 8.64 11.93 17.00
CA ASN A 40 8.43 10.75 17.84
C ASN A 40 7.13 10.89 18.62
N VAL A 41 6.23 9.89 18.52
CA VAL A 41 5.08 9.75 19.44
C VAL A 41 5.23 8.42 20.15
N SER A 42 5.70 8.47 21.40
CA SER A 42 5.76 7.33 22.29
C SER A 42 4.49 7.27 23.13
N PHE A 43 3.77 6.15 23.08
CA PHE A 43 2.68 5.86 24.01
C PHE A 43 3.21 4.96 25.13
N GLU A 44 3.30 5.48 26.36
CA GLU A 44 3.49 4.66 27.55
C GLU A 44 2.12 4.30 28.14
N PHE A 45 1.77 3.02 28.10
CA PHE A 45 0.66 2.48 28.88
C PHE A 45 1.24 1.77 30.11
N ASN A 46 1.03 2.33 31.29
CA ASN A 46 1.33 1.66 32.55
C ASN A 46 0.05 0.95 33.04
N ASP A 47 -0.05 -0.34 32.77
CA ASP A 47 -1.02 -1.20 33.44
C ASP A 47 -0.45 -1.66 34.80
N CYS A 48 -1.33 -1.77 35.82
CA CYS A 48 -1.00 -2.09 37.21
C CYS A 48 -0.34 -3.47 37.46
N LEU A 49 0.09 -4.20 36.43
CA LEU A 49 0.68 -5.54 36.56
C LEU A 49 2.16 -5.62 36.15
N GLY A 50 2.82 -4.50 35.82
CA GLY A 50 4.27 -4.48 35.65
C GLY A 50 4.83 -5.31 34.50
N LEU A 51 4.00 -5.73 33.53
CA LEU A 51 4.46 -6.31 32.28
C LEU A 51 4.75 -5.20 31.27
N GLN A 52 6.01 -5.02 30.90
CA GLN A 52 6.39 -4.19 29.76
C GLN A 52 6.08 -4.96 28.46
N ALA A 53 4.94 -4.69 27.84
CA ALA A 53 4.69 -5.11 26.47
C ALA A 53 5.34 -4.09 25.53
N GLN A 54 6.55 -4.38 25.04
CA GLN A 54 7.11 -3.64 23.91
C GLN A 54 6.33 -4.03 22.66
N THR A 55 5.30 -3.24 22.34
CA THR A 55 4.73 -3.26 20.99
C THR A 55 5.66 -2.44 20.11
N THR A 56 6.56 -3.12 19.40
CA THR A 56 7.28 -2.51 18.29
C THR A 56 6.24 -2.19 17.22
N VAL A 57 5.80 -0.93 17.19
CA VAL A 57 5.19 -0.38 15.98
C VAL A 57 6.31 -0.40 14.95
N ALA A 58 6.27 -1.36 14.03
CA ALA A 58 7.15 -1.33 12.88
C ALA A 58 6.97 0.04 12.24
N THR A 59 8.01 0.85 12.31
CA THR A 59 8.12 2.11 11.60
C THR A 59 7.66 1.85 10.17
N PHE A 60 6.59 2.51 9.75
CA PHE A 60 6.36 2.70 8.32
C PHE A 60 7.44 3.68 7.90
N THR A 61 8.64 3.13 7.70
CA THR A 61 9.76 3.84 7.10
C THR A 61 9.20 4.40 5.82
N SER A 62 9.09 5.73 5.77
CA SER A 62 8.95 6.51 4.56
C SER A 62 9.78 5.82 3.50
N MET A 63 9.12 5.09 2.60
CA MET A 63 9.79 4.39 1.52
C MET A 63 10.57 5.45 0.77
N ALA A 64 11.89 5.41 0.98
CA ALA A 64 12.86 6.15 0.20
C ALA A 64 12.45 6.05 -1.26
N GLN A 65 12.54 7.19 -1.94
CA GLN A 65 12.24 7.37 -3.35
C GLN A 65 12.82 6.20 -4.16
N LEU A 66 11.99 5.19 -4.41
CA LEU A 66 12.25 4.24 -5.48
C LEU A 66 12.16 5.07 -6.75
N ASP A 67 13.28 5.27 -7.41
CA ASP A 67 13.28 5.91 -8.70
C ASP A 67 12.68 4.91 -9.70
N GLU A 68 11.74 5.43 -10.51
CA GLU A 68 11.04 4.74 -11.59
C GLU A 68 11.98 4.00 -12.54
N THR A 69 13.23 4.47 -12.61
CA THR A 69 14.27 4.02 -13.54
C THR A 69 15.33 3.11 -12.91
N THR A 70 15.46 3.08 -11.57
CA THR A 70 16.46 2.24 -10.90
C THR A 70 15.88 0.98 -10.27
N SER A 71 14.56 0.94 -10.08
CA SER A 71 13.87 -0.21 -9.50
C SER A 71 13.75 -1.34 -10.51
N PRO A 72 14.00 -2.60 -10.13
CA PRO A 72 13.74 -3.73 -11.02
C PRO A 72 12.24 -3.85 -11.31
N ILE A 73 11.88 -4.43 -12.46
CA ILE A 73 10.47 -4.65 -12.84
C ILE A 73 9.78 -5.56 -11.80
N ILE A 74 10.47 -6.66 -11.48
CA ILE A 74 10.09 -7.62 -10.45
C ILE A 74 11.11 -7.52 -9.32
N ASP A 75 10.61 -7.35 -8.10
CA ASP A 75 11.32 -7.57 -6.87
C ASP A 75 11.31 -9.07 -6.56
N TYR A 76 12.43 -9.73 -6.83
CA TYR A 76 12.55 -11.18 -6.67
C TYR A 76 12.43 -11.63 -5.22
N GLU A 77 12.70 -10.78 -4.23
CA GLU A 77 12.48 -11.15 -2.82
C GLU A 77 10.98 -11.41 -2.56
N SER A 78 10.12 -10.45 -2.93
CA SER A 78 8.67 -10.59 -2.81
C SER A 78 8.11 -11.69 -3.72
N PHE A 79 8.58 -11.77 -4.97
CA PHE A 79 8.11 -12.78 -5.92
C PHE A 79 8.47 -14.20 -5.48
N ASN A 80 9.70 -14.42 -5.01
CA ASN A 80 10.13 -15.73 -4.50
C ASN A 80 9.37 -16.11 -3.23
N ALA A 81 9.04 -15.16 -2.35
CA ALA A 81 8.20 -15.45 -1.20
C ALA A 81 6.81 -16.00 -1.59
N VAL A 82 6.20 -15.48 -2.68
CA VAL A 82 4.95 -16.05 -3.23
C VAL A 82 5.19 -17.41 -3.85
N LYS A 83 6.28 -17.57 -4.61
CA LYS A 83 6.66 -18.84 -5.23
C LYS A 83 6.90 -19.95 -4.19
N GLU A 84 7.50 -19.62 -3.05
CA GLU A 84 7.81 -20.56 -1.97
C GLU A 84 6.59 -20.91 -1.10
N CYS A 85 5.42 -20.32 -1.36
CA CYS A 85 4.19 -20.66 -0.63
C CYS A 85 3.67 -22.06 -0.97
N ASP A 86 3.96 -22.57 -2.16
CA ASP A 86 3.55 -23.90 -2.61
C ASP A 86 4.62 -24.48 -3.56
N ASP A 87 4.87 -25.78 -3.47
CA ASP A 87 5.83 -26.48 -4.32
C ASP A 87 5.25 -26.74 -5.73
N ASP A 88 3.93 -26.61 -5.91
CA ASP A 88 3.25 -26.78 -7.20
C ASP A 88 3.36 -25.50 -8.06
N PRO A 89 4.04 -25.53 -9.21
CA PRO A 89 4.14 -24.38 -10.11
C PRO A 89 2.78 -23.86 -10.62
N SER A 90 1.74 -24.71 -10.61
CA SER A 90 0.39 -24.31 -11.02
C SER A 90 -0.24 -23.31 -10.06
N PHE A 91 0.17 -23.30 -8.77
CA PHE A 91 -0.23 -22.27 -7.81
C PHE A 91 0.28 -20.90 -8.23
N LEU A 92 1.59 -20.80 -8.51
CA LEU A 92 2.20 -19.54 -8.95
C LEU A 92 1.59 -19.07 -10.28
N GLU A 93 1.38 -19.98 -11.23
CA GLU A 93 0.70 -19.69 -12.49
C GLU A 93 -0.70 -19.12 -12.27
N SER A 94 -1.52 -19.75 -11.41
CA SER A 94 -2.88 -19.28 -11.11
C SER A 94 -2.86 -17.86 -10.52
N ILE A 95 -2.01 -17.60 -9.53
CA ILE A 95 -1.94 -16.28 -8.88
C ILE A 95 -1.47 -15.19 -9.86
N VAL A 96 -0.50 -15.51 -10.71
CA VAL A 96 -0.01 -14.58 -11.73
C VAL A 96 -1.08 -14.29 -12.78
N ASN A 97 -1.80 -15.32 -13.25
CA ASN A 97 -2.89 -15.13 -14.22
C ASN A 97 -4.04 -14.31 -13.63
N ASP A 98 -4.45 -14.60 -12.39
CA ASP A 98 -5.48 -13.82 -11.68
C ASP A 98 -5.09 -12.35 -11.53
N TYR A 99 -3.81 -12.07 -11.24
CA TYR A 99 -3.29 -10.71 -11.19
C TYR A 99 -3.33 -10.03 -12.55
N ILE A 100 -2.91 -10.71 -13.62
CA ILE A 100 -2.90 -10.14 -14.99
C ILE A 100 -4.33 -9.79 -15.42
N GLU A 101 -5.31 -10.67 -15.18
CA GLU A 101 -6.71 -10.40 -15.50
C GLU A 101 -7.24 -9.17 -14.74
N GLN A 102 -6.96 -9.10 -13.44
CA GLN A 102 -7.33 -7.95 -12.62
C GLN A 102 -6.64 -6.66 -13.07
N LEU A 103 -5.36 -6.74 -13.42
CA LEU A 103 -4.55 -5.61 -13.89
C LEU A 103 -5.13 -5.03 -15.18
N GLU A 104 -5.43 -5.87 -16.18
CA GLU A 104 -6.02 -5.43 -17.45
C GLU A 104 -7.41 -4.82 -17.24
N SER A 105 -8.28 -5.48 -16.49
CA SER A 105 -9.63 -4.98 -16.19
C SER A 105 -9.60 -3.63 -15.47
N LYS A 106 -8.77 -3.52 -14.42
CA LYS A 106 -8.64 -2.29 -13.62
C LYS A 106 -7.92 -1.17 -14.35
N LYS A 107 -6.99 -1.49 -15.26
CA LYS A 107 -6.33 -0.50 -16.13
C LYS A 107 -7.34 0.19 -17.04
N VAL A 108 -8.26 -0.55 -17.64
CA VAL A 108 -9.34 0.04 -18.45
C VAL A 108 -10.21 0.96 -17.60
N GLU A 109 -10.63 0.50 -16.42
CA GLU A 109 -11.38 1.32 -15.45
C GLU A 109 -10.62 2.61 -15.07
N LEU A 110 -9.31 2.50 -14.83
CA LEU A 110 -8.44 3.63 -14.50
C LEU A 110 -8.42 4.68 -15.63
N PHE A 111 -8.30 4.25 -16.89
CA PHE A 111 -8.30 5.15 -18.05
C PHE A 111 -9.65 5.83 -18.25
N ASP A 112 -10.75 5.11 -18.08
CA ASP A 112 -12.10 5.66 -18.18
C ASP A 112 -12.33 6.74 -17.12
N LEU A 113 -11.94 6.48 -15.86
CA LEU A 113 -12.06 7.43 -14.76
C LEU A 113 -11.19 8.67 -14.98
N HIS A 114 -10.00 8.50 -15.56
CA HIS A 114 -9.12 9.59 -15.94
C HIS A 114 -9.77 10.50 -16.99
N GLN A 115 -10.34 9.93 -18.05
CA GLN A 115 -11.04 10.68 -19.09
C GLN A 115 -12.26 11.44 -18.55
N LYS A 116 -12.99 10.85 -17.59
CA LYS A 116 -14.15 11.47 -16.93
C LYS A 116 -13.77 12.50 -15.87
N GLY A 117 -12.49 12.58 -15.47
CA GLY A 117 -12.02 13.47 -14.41
C GLY A 117 -12.46 13.03 -13.00
N GLU A 118 -12.79 11.75 -12.81
CA GLU A 118 -13.31 11.19 -11.56
C GLU A 118 -12.18 10.83 -10.58
N LEU A 119 -11.45 11.85 -10.11
CA LEU A 119 -10.20 11.70 -9.34
C LEU A 119 -10.34 10.83 -8.07
N GLN A 120 -11.49 10.89 -7.39
CA GLN A 120 -11.70 10.11 -6.17
C GLN A 120 -11.73 8.60 -6.45
N GLN A 121 -12.48 8.19 -7.48
CA GLN A 121 -12.56 6.78 -7.88
C GLN A 121 -11.24 6.34 -8.54
N PHE A 122 -10.64 7.21 -9.35
CA PHE A 122 -9.32 6.96 -9.93
C PHE A 122 -8.29 6.64 -8.84
N SER A 123 -8.25 7.41 -7.74
CA SER A 123 -7.38 7.13 -6.60
C SER A 123 -7.64 5.77 -5.96
N GLN A 124 -8.88 5.29 -5.94
CA GLN A 124 -9.23 3.98 -5.37
C GLN A 124 -8.74 2.85 -6.27
N VAL A 125 -8.93 2.97 -7.58
CA VAL A 125 -8.41 2.01 -8.56
C VAL A 125 -6.88 1.96 -8.53
N ALA A 126 -6.22 3.13 -8.50
CA ALA A 126 -4.76 3.20 -8.36
C ALA A 126 -4.27 2.56 -7.04
N HIS A 127 -5.00 2.75 -5.93
CA HIS A 127 -4.67 2.10 -4.66
C HIS A 127 -4.79 0.56 -4.74
N PHE A 128 -5.85 0.06 -5.37
CA PHE A 128 -6.03 -1.37 -5.60
C PHE A 128 -4.89 -1.96 -6.43
N LEU A 129 -4.56 -1.33 -7.56
CA LEU A 129 -3.48 -1.75 -8.45
C LEU A 129 -2.10 -1.67 -7.78
N LYS A 130 -1.86 -0.65 -6.95
CA LYS A 130 -0.65 -0.55 -6.13
C LYS A 130 -0.52 -1.74 -5.18
N SER A 131 -1.59 -2.07 -4.45
CA SER A 131 -1.56 -3.12 -3.43
C SER A 131 -1.38 -4.50 -4.06
N SER A 132 -2.14 -4.82 -5.11
CA SER A 132 -2.00 -6.09 -5.84
C SER A 132 -0.60 -6.25 -6.46
N SER A 133 -0.04 -5.17 -7.03
CA SER A 133 1.35 -5.19 -7.54
C SER A 133 2.39 -5.38 -6.44
N ALA A 134 2.12 -4.92 -5.22
CA ALA A 134 3.02 -5.12 -4.08
C ALA A 134 3.05 -6.60 -3.63
N THR A 135 1.91 -7.26 -3.63
CA THR A 135 1.80 -8.69 -3.25
C THR A 135 2.65 -9.58 -4.14
N LEU A 136 2.66 -9.35 -5.46
CA LEU A 136 3.43 -10.13 -6.41
C LEU A 136 4.87 -9.63 -6.65
N GLY A 137 5.28 -8.56 -5.96
CA GLY A 137 6.62 -7.98 -6.17
C GLY A 137 6.77 -7.22 -7.48
N VAL A 138 5.70 -6.77 -8.15
CA VAL A 138 5.80 -5.97 -9.38
C VAL A 138 6.14 -4.52 -9.05
N ALA A 139 7.40 -4.27 -8.69
CA ALA A 139 7.85 -3.06 -8.01
C ALA A 139 7.65 -1.78 -8.83
N ARG A 140 7.90 -1.80 -10.14
CA ARG A 140 7.70 -0.61 -11.00
C ARG A 140 6.23 -0.24 -11.16
N LEU A 141 5.33 -1.22 -11.35
CA LEU A 141 3.89 -0.96 -11.39
C LEU A 141 3.37 -0.46 -10.04
N ARG A 142 3.78 -1.09 -8.94
CA ARG A 142 3.47 -0.61 -7.58
C ARG A 142 3.83 0.86 -7.42
N TYR A 143 5.01 1.25 -7.89
CA TYR A 143 5.48 2.63 -7.82
C TYR A 143 4.65 3.57 -8.70
N LEU A 144 4.40 3.21 -9.96
CA LEU A 144 3.61 4.01 -10.89
C LEU A 144 2.19 4.26 -10.34
N PHE A 145 1.52 3.21 -9.87
CA PHE A 145 0.20 3.33 -9.27
C PHE A 145 0.22 4.11 -7.95
N GLY A 146 1.31 4.03 -7.18
CA GLY A 146 1.54 4.88 -6.02
C GLY A 146 1.61 6.37 -6.37
N LYS A 147 2.33 6.74 -7.45
CA LYS A 147 2.35 8.12 -7.95
C LYS A 147 0.96 8.56 -8.39
N LEU A 148 0.29 7.77 -9.22
CA LEU A 148 -1.05 8.07 -9.73
C LEU A 148 -2.06 8.29 -8.57
N GLN A 149 -2.01 7.45 -7.54
CA GLN A 149 -2.81 7.61 -6.33
C GLN A 149 -2.55 8.97 -5.65
N ILE A 150 -1.28 9.30 -5.38
CA ILE A 150 -0.91 10.56 -4.70
C ILE A 150 -1.39 11.77 -5.51
N PHE A 151 -1.14 11.79 -6.82
CA PHE A 151 -1.57 12.90 -7.67
C PHE A 151 -3.09 13.07 -7.71
N ALA A 152 -3.85 11.97 -7.71
CA ALA A 152 -5.30 12.04 -7.66
C ALA A 152 -5.82 12.58 -6.31
N GLN A 153 -5.17 12.22 -5.19
CA GLN A 153 -5.54 12.69 -3.84
C GLN A 153 -5.19 14.16 -3.59
N GLU A 154 -4.05 14.62 -4.12
CA GLU A 154 -3.64 16.03 -4.01
C GLU A 154 -4.47 16.96 -4.90
N GLY A 155 -5.33 16.39 -5.75
CA GLY A 155 -6.11 17.09 -6.76
C GLY A 155 -5.24 17.42 -7.97
N ALA A 156 -5.63 16.93 -9.16
CA ALA A 156 -4.97 17.24 -10.44
C ALA A 156 -4.91 18.75 -10.75
N GLN A 157 -5.51 19.62 -9.93
CA GLN A 157 -5.42 21.08 -10.00
C GLN A 157 -3.99 21.61 -9.87
N LYS A 158 -3.08 20.87 -9.21
CA LYS A 158 -1.67 21.28 -9.13
C LYS A 158 -0.91 21.08 -10.45
N ASP A 159 -1.14 19.96 -11.13
CA ASP A 159 -0.43 19.61 -12.37
C ASP A 159 -1.15 18.47 -13.15
N PRO A 160 -2.10 18.79 -14.03
CA PRO A 160 -2.81 17.79 -14.83
C PRO A 160 -1.91 17.19 -15.93
N ALA A 161 -0.88 17.92 -16.37
CA ALA A 161 0.07 17.42 -17.37
C ALA A 161 0.88 16.25 -16.81
N LYS A 162 1.24 16.30 -15.53
CA LYS A 162 1.97 15.20 -14.88
C LYS A 162 1.15 13.93 -14.76
N VAL A 163 -0.15 14.04 -14.47
CA VAL A 163 -1.03 12.86 -14.44
C VAL A 163 -1.11 12.23 -15.83
N ASN A 164 -1.30 13.03 -16.87
CA ASN A 164 -1.31 12.54 -18.25
C ASN A 164 0.01 11.84 -18.63
N GLU A 165 1.15 12.41 -18.27
CA GLU A 165 2.46 11.78 -18.49
C GLU A 165 2.55 10.41 -17.83
N LEU A 166 2.09 10.27 -16.58
CA LEU A 166 2.13 8.99 -15.86
C LEU A 166 1.14 7.97 -16.40
N VAL A 167 -0.06 8.40 -16.77
CA VAL A 167 -1.08 7.53 -17.38
C VAL A 167 -0.56 6.94 -18.70
N LEU A 168 0.17 7.72 -19.51
CA LEU A 168 0.79 7.23 -20.74
C LEU A 168 1.87 6.16 -20.53
N LYS A 169 2.43 6.06 -19.31
CA LYS A 169 3.43 5.03 -18.97
C LYS A 169 2.78 3.72 -18.50
N VAL A 170 1.48 3.69 -18.24
CA VAL A 170 0.79 2.51 -17.70
C VAL A 170 0.87 1.36 -18.70
N ASP A 171 0.40 1.52 -19.93
CA ASP A 171 0.42 0.44 -20.93
C ASP A 171 1.80 -0.16 -21.19
N PRO A 172 2.85 0.61 -21.56
CA PRO A 172 4.15 0.01 -21.86
C PRO A 172 4.77 -0.70 -20.66
N LEU A 173 4.50 -0.20 -19.44
CA LEU A 173 5.03 -0.83 -18.22
C LEU A 173 4.23 -2.09 -17.84
N VAL A 174 2.92 -2.11 -18.10
CA VAL A 174 2.07 -3.30 -17.94
C VAL A 174 2.53 -4.38 -18.89
N ASP A 175 2.73 -4.07 -20.17
CA ASP A 175 3.21 -5.04 -21.17
C ASP A 175 4.56 -5.64 -20.78
N GLU A 176 5.50 -4.79 -20.34
CA GLU A 176 6.81 -5.20 -19.86
C GLU A 176 6.71 -6.11 -18.62
N ALA A 177 5.89 -5.74 -17.64
CA ALA A 177 5.70 -6.51 -16.41
C ALA A 177 5.01 -7.86 -16.66
N VAL A 178 3.97 -7.89 -17.50
CA VAL A 178 3.25 -9.11 -17.87
C VAL A 178 4.16 -10.08 -18.61
N ALA A 179 4.96 -9.58 -19.56
CA ALA A 179 5.94 -10.41 -20.27
C ALA A 179 6.96 -11.04 -19.31
N LYS A 180 7.44 -10.26 -18.33
CA LYS A 180 8.37 -10.75 -17.31
C LYS A 180 7.74 -11.80 -16.39
N LEU A 181 6.55 -11.52 -15.84
CA LEU A 181 5.85 -12.48 -14.97
C LEU A 181 5.62 -13.82 -15.67
N LYS A 182 5.17 -13.80 -16.93
CA LYS A 182 4.96 -15.02 -17.72
C LYS A 182 6.27 -15.80 -17.92
N SER A 183 7.37 -15.12 -18.23
CA SER A 183 8.66 -15.80 -18.39
C SER A 183 9.17 -16.48 -17.12
N GLU A 184 8.92 -15.88 -15.94
CA GLU A 184 9.29 -16.46 -14.65
C GLU A 184 8.45 -17.70 -14.31
N VAL A 185 7.14 -17.64 -14.61
CA VAL A 185 6.23 -18.78 -14.45
C VAL A 185 6.64 -19.94 -15.38
N ASP A 186 6.93 -19.64 -16.65
CA ASP A 186 7.37 -20.65 -17.62
C ASP A 186 8.71 -21.29 -17.22
N GLU A 187 9.61 -20.55 -16.59
CA GLU A 187 10.84 -21.09 -16.02
C GLU A 187 10.56 -22.02 -14.83
N ALA A 188 9.68 -21.61 -13.91
CA ALA A 188 9.29 -22.45 -12.78
C ALA A 188 8.64 -23.78 -13.21
N ILE A 189 7.73 -23.75 -14.19
CA ILE A 189 7.09 -24.95 -14.74
C ILE A 189 8.12 -25.88 -15.39
N ARG A 190 9.06 -25.32 -16.16
CA ARG A 190 10.13 -26.11 -16.80
C ARG A 190 11.05 -26.75 -15.76
N ALA A 191 11.42 -26.03 -14.70
CA ALA A 191 12.26 -26.54 -13.62
C ALA A 191 11.60 -27.67 -12.82
N ALA A 192 10.27 -27.66 -12.68
CA ALA A 192 9.53 -28.75 -12.03
C ALA A 192 9.35 -30.00 -12.92
N SER A 193 9.52 -29.84 -14.24
CA SER A 193 9.36 -30.92 -15.21
C SER A 193 10.68 -31.65 -15.54
N SER A 194 11.81 -31.18 -15.01
CA SER A 194 13.16 -31.73 -15.21
C SER A 194 13.62 -32.60 -14.05
#